data_AF-A0A7T8QVB6-F1
#
_entry.id   AF-A0A7T8QVB6-F1
#
_cell.length_a   1.000
_cell.length_b   1.000
_cell.length_c   1.000
_cell.angle_alpha   90.00
_cell.angle_beta   90.00
_cell.angle_gamma   90.00
#
_symmetry.space_group_name_H-M   'P 1'
#
loop_
_entity.id
_entity.type
_entity.pdbx_description
1 polymer ?
#
loop_
_entity_poly.entity_id
_entity_poly.type
_entity_poly.pdbx_seq_one_letter_code
_entity_poly.pdbx_strand_id
1 'polypeptide(L)'
;MNVEVCAPAEFQSTVLSMLTKRDAVMTSTTFSDDNWVTLVVESPLNRMFGFSTELRTGTQGKGEYTMEYSRYAPTRLETMQQLIQSFEEEKEGLSGGGGSSNSSSSSKKKKKN
;
A
#
# COMPACT_ATOMS: atom_id res chain seq x y z
N MET A 1 -6.64 8.00 -5.56
CA MET A 1 -5.85 8.15 -6.79
C MET A 1 -6.51 7.35 -7.87
N ASN A 2 -6.72 7.94 -9.04
CA ASN A 2 -7.06 7.18 -10.24
C ASN A 2 -5.74 6.67 -10.82
N VAL A 3 -5.59 5.36 -10.92
CA VAL A 3 -4.35 4.70 -11.31
C VAL A 3 -4.62 3.88 -12.57
N GLU A 4 -3.84 4.14 -13.60
CA GLU A 4 -3.87 3.38 -14.83
C GLU A 4 -2.58 2.57 -14.92
N VAL A 5 -2.72 1.24 -15.03
CA VAL A 5 -1.59 0.31 -15.11
C VAL A 5 -1.65 -0.40 -16.46
N CYS A 6 -0.55 -0.31 -17.21
CA CYS A 6 -0.41 -0.97 -18.50
C CYS A 6 0.68 -2.04 -18.39
N ALA A 7 0.35 -3.27 -18.77
CA ALA A 7 1.32 -4.38 -18.77
C ALA A 7 0.94 -5.43 -19.83
N PRO A 8 1.87 -6.29 -20.25
CA PRO A 8 1.53 -7.46 -21.06
C PRO A 8 0.50 -8.37 -20.36
N ALA A 9 -0.43 -8.94 -21.13
CA ALA A 9 -1.52 -9.76 -20.60
C ALA A 9 -1.04 -11.01 -19.84
N GLU A 10 0.17 -11.51 -20.16
CA GLU A 10 0.85 -12.59 -19.42
C GLU A 10 1.05 -12.27 -17.92
N PHE A 11 1.15 -10.99 -17.54
CA PHE A 11 1.33 -10.55 -16.16
C PHE A 11 0.03 -10.06 -15.50
N GLN A 12 -1.12 -10.13 -16.18
CA GLN A 12 -2.39 -9.59 -15.67
C GLN A 12 -2.72 -10.08 -14.26
N SER A 13 -2.61 -11.38 -14.01
CA SER A 13 -2.92 -11.97 -12.70
C SER A 13 -1.99 -11.48 -11.59
N THR A 14 -0.71 -11.27 -11.93
CA THR A 14 0.29 -10.73 -11.01
C THR A 14 -0.05 -9.28 -10.66
N VAL A 15 -0.31 -8.44 -11.66
CA VAL A 15 -0.67 -7.03 -11.47
C VAL A 15 -1.97 -6.91 -10.68
N LEU A 16 -2.99 -7.70 -11.00
CA LEU A 16 -4.25 -7.72 -10.27
C LEU A 16 -4.05 -8.04 -8.79
N SER A 17 -3.23 -9.04 -8.48
CA SER A 17 -2.90 -9.41 -7.10
C SER A 17 -2.21 -8.28 -6.33
N MET A 18 -1.31 -7.54 -6.99
CA MET A 18 -0.64 -6.37 -6.40
C MET A 18 -1.62 -5.24 -6.09
N LEU A 19 -2.56 -4.98 -7.01
CA LEU A 19 -3.59 -3.96 -6.82
C LEU A 19 -4.57 -4.33 -5.69
N THR A 20 -4.99 -5.59 -5.60
CA THR A 20 -5.86 -6.06 -4.50
C THR A 20 -5.19 -5.92 -3.13
N LYS A 21 -3.89 -6.22 -3.00
CA LYS A 21 -3.14 -6.01 -1.73
C LYS A 21 -3.11 -4.54 -1.28
N ARG A 22 -3.31 -3.61 -2.21
CA ARG A 22 -3.30 -2.16 -1.98
C ARG A 22 -4.69 -1.59 -1.74
N ASP A 23 -5.67 -2.46 -1.49
CA ASP A 23 -7.08 -2.08 -1.34
C ASP A 23 -7.59 -1.26 -2.54
N ALA A 24 -7.05 -1.53 -3.73
CA ALA A 24 -7.50 -0.85 -4.95
C ALA A 24 -8.84 -1.41 -5.43
N VAL A 25 -9.71 -0.52 -5.89
CA VAL A 25 -11.02 -0.84 -6.44
C VAL A 25 -10.94 -0.79 -7.96
N MET A 26 -11.27 -1.91 -8.61
CA MET A 26 -11.25 -1.99 -10.07
C MET A 26 -12.36 -1.12 -10.68
N THR A 27 -11.98 -0.23 -11.59
CA THR A 27 -12.93 0.62 -12.33
C THR A 27 -13.17 0.08 -13.73
N SER A 28 -12.10 -0.25 -14.45
CA SER A 28 -12.18 -0.80 -15.80
C SER A 28 -10.99 -1.71 -16.10
N THR A 29 -11.20 -2.65 -17.02
CA THR A 29 -10.15 -3.49 -17.60
C THR A 29 -10.33 -3.48 -19.09
N THR A 30 -9.30 -3.09 -19.81
CA THR A 30 -9.28 -3.04 -21.28
C THR A 30 -8.17 -3.93 -21.79
N PHE A 31 -8.50 -4.80 -22.74
CA PHE A 31 -7.53 -5.63 -23.45
C PHE A 31 -7.27 -5.01 -24.81
N SER A 32 -6.00 -4.82 -25.14
CA SER A 32 -5.57 -4.37 -26.45
C SER A 32 -5.20 -5.56 -27.33
N ASP A 33 -5.37 -5.41 -28.64
CA ASP A 33 -5.10 -6.46 -29.63
C ASP A 33 -3.62 -6.91 -29.62
N ASP A 34 -2.71 -6.06 -29.15
CA ASP A 34 -1.27 -6.32 -29.06
C ASP A 34 -0.85 -7.19 -27.84
N ASN A 35 -1.80 -7.90 -27.21
CA ASN A 35 -1.58 -8.71 -26.00
C ASN A 35 -1.13 -7.88 -24.77
N TRP A 36 -1.62 -6.64 -24.68
CA TRP A 36 -1.47 -5.78 -23.51
C TRP A 36 -2.81 -5.64 -22.79
N VAL A 37 -2.72 -5.38 -21.48
CA VAL A 37 -3.88 -5.10 -20.63
C VAL A 37 -3.66 -3.77 -19.93
N THR A 38 -4.70 -2.95 -19.96
CA THR A 38 -4.80 -1.69 -19.22
C THR A 38 -5.83 -1.87 -18.10
N LEU A 39 -5.39 -1.65 -16.87
CA LEU A 39 -6.22 -1.72 -15.67
C LEU A 39 -6.37 -0.32 -15.09
N VAL A 40 -7.62 0.16 -14.99
CA VAL A 40 -7.95 1.42 -14.36
C VAL A 40 -8.54 1.11 -12.99
N VAL A 41 -7.89 1.61 -11.93
CA VAL A 41 -8.29 1.35 -10.55
C VAL A 41 -8.26 2.61 -9.71
N GLU A 42 -9.09 2.63 -8.68
CA GLU A 42 -9.02 3.64 -7.64
C GLU A 42 -8.28 3.09 -6.42
N SER A 43 -7.18 3.73 -6.02
CA SER A 43 -6.41 3.32 -4.84
C SER A 43 -6.13 4.49 -3.88
N PRO A 44 -6.13 4.26 -2.55
CA PRO A 44 -5.66 5.23 -1.57
C PRO A 44 -4.18 5.56 -1.75
N LEU A 45 -3.80 6.85 -1.68
CA LEU A 45 -2.40 7.27 -1.87
C LEU A 45 -1.45 6.64 -0.84
N ASN A 46 -1.88 6.48 0.41
CA ASN A 46 -1.09 5.85 1.47
C ASN A 46 -0.70 4.39 1.14
N ARG A 47 -1.46 3.71 0.28
CA ARG A 47 -1.19 2.34 -0.18
C ARG A 47 -0.49 2.28 -1.54
N MET A 48 -0.06 3.39 -2.13
CA MET A 48 0.66 3.39 -3.43
C MET A 48 2.18 3.51 -3.30
N PHE A 49 2.71 3.79 -2.11
CA PHE A 49 4.15 3.81 -1.87
C PHE A 49 4.80 2.45 -2.18
N GLY A 50 5.92 2.50 -2.90
CA GLY A 50 6.65 1.30 -3.34
C GLY A 50 6.00 0.53 -4.50
N PHE A 51 4.86 0.97 -5.04
CA PHE A 51 4.18 0.27 -6.13
C PHE A 51 5.03 0.18 -7.40
N SER A 52 5.74 1.26 -7.76
CA SER A 52 6.64 1.28 -8.92
C SER A 52 7.66 0.13 -8.92
N THR A 53 8.32 -0.10 -7.78
CA THR A 53 9.33 -1.16 -7.63
C THR A 53 8.69 -2.55 -7.69
N GLU A 54 7.54 -2.73 -7.05
CA GLU A 54 6.80 -4.00 -7.05
C GLU A 54 6.30 -4.34 -8.46
N LEU A 55 5.68 -3.38 -9.16
CA LEU A 55 5.21 -3.52 -10.53
C LEU A 55 6.35 -3.90 -11.48
N ARG A 56 7.48 -3.17 -11.41
CA ARG A 56 8.65 -3.45 -12.24
C ARG A 56 9.18 -4.86 -11.99
N THR A 57 9.23 -5.30 -10.73
CA THR A 57 9.69 -6.65 -10.38
C THR A 57 8.72 -7.73 -10.87
N GLY A 58 7.41 -7.53 -10.69
CA GLY A 58 6.38 -8.50 -11.07
C GLY A 58 6.11 -8.62 -12.56
N THR A 59 6.46 -7.60 -13.34
CA THR A 59 6.27 -7.55 -14.81
C THR A 59 7.58 -7.64 -15.59
N GLN A 60 8.68 -8.03 -14.93
CA GLN A 60 10.02 -8.07 -15.52
C GLN A 60 10.45 -6.73 -16.16
N GLY A 61 9.95 -5.63 -15.62
CA GLY A 61 10.24 -4.27 -16.06
C GLY A 61 9.46 -3.79 -17.28
N LYS A 62 8.47 -4.55 -17.74
CA LYS A 62 7.63 -4.19 -18.90
C LYS A 62 6.37 -3.41 -18.54
N GLY A 63 5.95 -3.44 -17.26
CA GLY A 63 4.76 -2.74 -16.80
C GLY A 63 5.04 -1.28 -16.48
N GLU A 64 4.10 -0.42 -16.83
CA GLU A 64 4.09 1.00 -16.52
C GLU A 64 2.79 1.38 -15.83
N TYR A 65 2.82 2.49 -15.08
CA TYR A 65 1.62 3.04 -14.48
C TYR A 65 1.68 4.55 -14.44
N THR A 66 0.50 5.15 -14.52
CA THR A 66 0.28 6.56 -14.25
C THR A 66 -0.73 6.67 -13.12
N MET A 67 -0.65 7.76 -12.36
CA MET A 67 -1.64 8.04 -11.32
C MET A 67 -1.93 9.53 -11.25
N GLU A 68 -3.20 9.85 -11.06
CA GLU A 68 -3.69 11.21 -10.87
C GLU A 68 -4.56 11.31 -9.63
N TYR A 69 -4.63 12.53 -9.07
CA TYR A 69 -5.56 12.82 -7.99
C TYR A 69 -7.00 12.67 -8.50
N SER A 70 -7.82 11.92 -7.76
CA SER A 70 -9.23 11.71 -8.10
C SER A 70 -10.13 12.46 -7.11
N ARG A 71 -10.18 12.00 -5.85
CA ARG A 71 -10.97 12.61 -4.78
C ARG A 71 -10.47 12.17 -3.40
N TYR A 72 -10.98 12.83 -2.36
CA TYR A 72 -10.94 12.31 -1.00
C TYR A 72 -12.08 11.34 -0.74
N ALA A 73 -11.82 10.34 0.09
CA ALA A 73 -12.79 9.38 0.59
C ALA A 73 -12.52 9.11 2.07
N PRO A 74 -13.54 8.68 2.84
CA PRO A 74 -13.33 8.21 4.22
C PRO A 74 -12.27 7.11 4.26
N THR A 75 -11.32 7.24 5.18
CA THR A 75 -10.29 6.23 5.38
C THR A 75 -10.86 5.01 6.11
N ARG A 76 -10.16 3.86 6.03
CA ARG A 76 -10.52 2.67 6.79
C ARG A 76 -10.29 2.91 8.28
N LEU A 77 -11.12 2.28 9.12
CA LEU A 77 -11.06 2.44 10.58
C LEU A 77 -9.66 2.12 11.15
N GLU A 78 -9.03 1.05 10.68
CA GLU A 78 -7.68 0.65 11.10
C GLU A 78 -6.64 1.73 10.84
N THR A 79 -6.59 2.26 9.61
CA THR A 79 -5.67 3.34 9.23
C THR A 79 -5.94 4.60 10.04
N MET A 80 -7.21 4.93 10.30
CA MET A 80 -7.56 6.10 11.12
C MET A 80 -7.03 5.98 12.54
N GLN A 81 -7.21 4.82 13.17
CA GLN A 81 -6.75 4.55 14.54
C GLN A 81 -5.22 4.63 14.63
N GLN A 82 -4.51 4.05 13.67
CA GLN A 82 -3.04 4.13 13.59
C GLN A 82 -2.56 5.59 13.48
N LEU A 83 -3.22 6.40 12.65
CA LEU A 83 -2.88 7.81 12.49
C LEU A 83 -3.10 8.60 13.78
N ILE A 84 -4.24 8.40 14.45
CA ILE A 84 -4.54 9.06 15.73
C ILE A 84 -3.49 8.67 16.79
N GLN A 85 -3.19 7.38 16.91
CA GLN A 85 -2.19 6.88 17.85
C GLN A 85 -0.80 7.48 17.57
N SER A 86 -0.34 7.47 16.32
CA SER A 86 0.97 8.04 15.96
C SER A 86 1.06 9.54 16.25
N PHE A 87 -0.05 10.26 16.10
CA PHE A 87 -0.10 11.68 16.41
C PHE A 87 -0.08 11.96 17.93
N GLU A 88 -0.76 11.14 18.72
CA GLU A 88 -0.73 11.22 20.18
C GLU A 88 0.68 10.95 20.72
N GLU A 89 1.35 9.91 20.21
CA GLU A 89 2.75 9.58 20.56
C GLU A 89 3.71 10.72 20.20
N GLU A 90 3.57 11.31 19.01
CA GLU A 90 4.39 12.45 18.60
C GLU A 90 4.14 13.68 19.48
N LYS A 91 2.88 13.96 19.82
CA LYS A 91 2.51 15.07 20.71
C LYS A 91 3.06 14.89 22.13
N GLU A 92 3.02 13.68 22.66
CA GLU A 92 3.60 13.34 23.96
C GLU A 92 5.13 13.47 23.92
N GLY A 93 5.76 13.04 22.82
CA GLY A 93 7.19 13.19 22.58
C GLY A 93 7.65 14.65 22.49
N LEU A 94 6.85 15.54 21.89
CA LEU A 94 7.14 16.98 21.87
C LEU A 94 6.92 17.67 23.23
N SER A 95 6.08 17.12 24.11
CA SER A 95 5.90 17.61 25.49
C SER A 95 7.00 17.11 26.46
N GLY A 96 7.76 16.08 26.05
CA GLY A 96 8.76 15.37 26.84
C GLY A 96 10.20 15.73 26.51
N GLY A 97 10.56 17.02 26.54
CA GLY A 97 11.97 17.45 26.63
C GLY A 97 12.58 17.14 27.99
N GLY A 98 12.68 15.86 28.35
CA GLY A 98 13.22 15.36 29.62
C GLY A 98 13.30 13.84 29.54
N GLY A 99 14.48 13.34 29.22
CA GLY A 99 14.68 11.96 28.78
C GLY A 99 14.36 10.89 29.82
N SER A 100 14.17 9.67 29.34
CA SER A 100 14.91 8.50 29.82
C SER A 100 14.67 7.33 28.88
N SER A 101 15.76 6.69 28.52
CA SER A 101 15.82 5.30 28.09
C SER A 101 14.87 4.40 28.87
N ASN A 102 14.22 3.46 28.19
CA ASN A 102 14.10 2.13 28.75
C ASN A 102 14.17 1.03 27.67
N SER A 103 15.34 0.43 27.59
CA SER A 103 15.56 -0.93 27.14
C SER A 103 15.02 -1.94 28.16
N SER A 104 14.68 -3.14 27.67
CA SER A 104 14.46 -4.40 28.41
C SER A 104 13.08 -4.55 29.05
N SER A 105 12.47 -5.72 29.24
CA SER A 105 12.64 -7.11 28.78
C SER A 105 11.58 -7.93 29.53
N SER A 106 11.42 -9.21 29.16
CA SER A 106 10.78 -10.28 29.94
C SER A 106 9.24 -10.34 29.98
N SER A 107 8.57 -11.50 29.98
CA SER A 107 9.04 -12.86 30.28
C SER A 107 7.98 -13.94 29.96
N LYS A 108 8.49 -15.12 29.60
CA LYS A 108 8.04 -16.48 29.99
C LYS A 108 6.65 -17.00 29.59
N LYS A 109 6.67 -18.13 28.87
CA LYS A 109 6.12 -19.38 29.43
C LYS A 109 6.86 -20.64 28.97
N LYS A 110 7.56 -21.25 29.94
CA LYS A 110 8.02 -22.65 29.98
C LYS A 110 6.93 -23.61 29.51
N LYS A 111 7.29 -24.62 28.72
CA LYS A 111 6.61 -25.93 28.76
C LYS A 111 7.64 -27.06 28.65
N LYS A 112 7.60 -27.93 29.66
CA LYS A 112 8.34 -29.19 29.89
C LYS A 112 8.62 -29.98 28.60
N ASN A 113 9.84 -30.49 28.47
CA ASN A 113 10.16 -31.90 28.75
C ASN A 113 11.66 -32.05 29.04
#